data_AF-A0A3D4QSF6-F1
#
_entry.id   AF-A0A3D4QSF6-F1
#
_cell.length_a   1.000
_cell.length_b   1.000
_cell.length_c   1.000
_cell.angle_alpha   90.00
_cell.angle_beta   90.00
_cell.angle_gamma   90.00
#
_symmetry.space_group_name_H-M   'P 1'
#
loop_
_entity.id
_entity.type
_entity.pdbx_description
1 polymer ?
#
loop_
_entity_poly.entity_id
_entity_poly.type
_entity_poly.pdbx_seq_one_letter_code
_entity_poly.pdbx_strand_id
1 'polypeptide(L)'
;MIAFDRKKYDSLKIRQEKILERYFTLKRPPGWDKYLSNKGYQKVLNEQNQVLYEIATVDDNLLKVPAYIPYTKKDGSPYTYIDFSKITLMNALKSAVYNMCSRMKDTAKEYFKDYRELSKFLKVLLQTGGYYEEGEHQDTVHLNSLETPAYQLAAEQLINNINQQSPGTLGKDSKPLVLKLKR
;
A
#
# COMPACT_ATOMS: atom_id res chain seq x y z
N MET A 1 -23.01 18.04 9.51
CA MET A 1 -22.00 18.88 10.21
C MET A 1 -22.70 20.18 10.57
N ILE A 2 -23.17 20.29 11.82
CA ILE A 2 -23.80 21.52 12.31
C ILE A 2 -22.65 22.49 12.58
N ALA A 3 -22.49 23.51 11.75
CA ALA A 3 -21.46 24.52 11.94
C ALA A 3 -21.87 25.38 13.13
N PHE A 4 -21.20 25.22 14.26
CA PHE A 4 -21.34 26.14 15.38
C PHE A 4 -20.86 27.53 14.96
N ASP A 5 -21.80 28.47 14.81
CA ASP A 5 -21.48 29.85 14.49
C ASP A 5 -21.02 30.60 15.75
N ARG A 6 -19.73 30.41 16.08
CA ARG A 6 -19.08 31.04 17.23
C ARG A 6 -19.25 32.56 17.24
N LYS A 7 -19.25 33.20 16.07
CA LYS A 7 -19.44 34.65 15.94
C LYS A 7 -20.84 35.07 16.39
N LYS A 8 -21.86 34.27 16.05
CA LYS A 8 -23.23 34.52 16.50
C LYS A 8 -23.35 34.38 18.01
N TYR A 9 -22.79 33.33 18.61
CA TYR A 9 -22.80 33.14 20.06
C TYR A 9 -22.14 34.31 20.80
N ASP A 10 -20.93 34.69 20.40
CA ASP A 10 -20.19 35.80 21.02
C ASP A 10 -20.97 37.12 20.90
N SER A 11 -21.61 37.36 19.75
CA SER A 11 -22.43 38.55 19.55
C SER A 11 -23.67 38.61 20.45
N LEU A 12 -24.31 37.47 20.72
CA LEU A 12 -25.47 37.37 21.61
C LEU A 12 -25.05 37.56 23.07
N LYS A 13 -23.91 37.00 23.46
CA LYS A 13 -23.33 37.18 24.80
C LYS A 13 -23.04 38.64 25.11
N ILE A 14 -22.39 39.36 24.18
CA ILE A 14 -22.11 40.80 24.32
C ILE A 14 -23.42 41.60 24.43
N ARG A 15 -24.47 41.21 23.68
CA ARG A 15 -25.77 41.87 23.78
C ARG A 15 -26.44 41.63 25.13
N GLN A 16 -26.33 40.42 25.69
CA GLN A 16 -26.84 40.10 27.02
C GLN A 16 -26.12 40.91 28.10
N GLU A 17 -24.79 40.97 28.04
CA GLU A 17 -23.96 41.77 28.96
C GLU A 17 -24.38 43.25 28.92
N LYS A 18 -24.61 43.82 27.73
CA LYS A 18 -25.13 45.19 27.58
C LYS A 18 -26.54 45.37 28.15
N ILE A 19 -27.41 44.36 28.08
CA ILE A 19 -28.76 44.42 28.69
C ILE A 19 -28.65 44.46 30.22
N LEU A 20 -27.74 43.65 30.78
CA LEU A 20 -27.43 43.61 32.22
C LEU A 20 -26.82 44.92 32.70
N GLU A 21 -25.75 45.40 32.05
CA GLU A 21 -25.08 46.67 32.35
C GLU A 21 -26.07 47.84 32.31
N ARG A 22 -26.95 47.86 31.31
CA ARG A 22 -27.98 48.90 31.20
C ARG A 22 -28.96 48.89 32.37
N TYR A 23 -29.29 47.73 32.93
CA TYR A 23 -30.16 47.66 34.10
C TYR A 23 -29.52 48.29 35.33
N PHE A 24 -28.27 47.91 35.62
CA PHE A 24 -27.54 48.36 36.80
C PHE A 24 -27.13 49.84 36.74
N THR A 25 -27.20 50.48 35.57
CA THR A 25 -26.92 51.91 35.38
C THR A 25 -28.16 52.79 35.43
N LEU A 26 -29.37 52.22 35.55
CA LEU A 26 -30.60 53.00 35.70
C LEU A 26 -30.68 53.64 37.09
N LYS A 27 -30.93 54.96 37.13
CA LYS A 27 -31.16 55.69 38.39
C LYS A 27 -32.39 55.20 39.18
N ARG A 28 -33.37 54.61 38.49
CA ARG A 28 -34.60 54.02 39.05
C ARG A 28 -34.99 52.79 38.22
N PRO A 29 -34.42 51.61 38.50
CA PRO A 29 -34.71 50.42 37.72
C PRO A 29 -36.13 49.92 38.04
N PRO A 30 -36.91 49.45 37.04
CA PRO A 30 -38.10 48.65 37.32
C PRO A 30 -37.70 47.30 37.95
N GLY A 31 -38.66 46.56 38.49
CA GLY A 31 -38.41 45.19 38.94
C GLY A 31 -37.77 44.34 37.83
N TRP A 32 -36.82 43.48 38.19
CA TRP A 32 -35.98 42.74 37.25
C TRP A 32 -36.79 41.95 36.21
N ASP A 33 -37.83 41.24 36.65
CA ASP A 33 -38.69 40.47 35.75
C ASP A 33 -39.45 41.36 34.76
N LYS A 34 -39.89 42.54 35.21
CA LYS A 34 -40.57 43.54 34.36
C LYS A 34 -39.60 44.21 33.39
N TYR A 35 -38.33 44.34 33.75
CA TYR A 35 -37.30 44.83 32.84
C TYR A 35 -37.03 43.81 31.74
N LEU A 36 -36.84 42.55 32.13
CA LEU A 36 -36.58 41.44 31.21
C LEU A 36 -37.80 41.07 30.38
N SER A 37 -39.03 41.39 30.78
CA SER A 37 -40.24 41.12 29.98
C SER A 37 -40.32 41.93 28.68
N ASN A 38 -39.38 42.86 28.43
CA ASN A 38 -39.28 43.54 27.14
C ASN A 38 -39.04 42.50 26.03
N LYS A 39 -39.90 42.52 25.01
CA LYS A 39 -39.86 41.60 23.86
C LYS A 39 -38.47 41.53 23.21
N GLY A 40 -37.74 42.64 23.15
CA GLY A 40 -36.39 42.67 22.59
C GLY A 40 -35.36 41.91 23.44
N TYR A 41 -35.49 41.96 24.77
CA TYR A 41 -34.58 41.26 25.69
C TYR A 41 -34.92 39.78 25.77
N GLN A 42 -36.21 39.44 25.84
CA GLN A 42 -36.68 38.06 25.75
C GLN A 42 -36.19 37.37 24.47
N LYS A 43 -36.20 38.08 23.33
CA LYS A 43 -35.70 37.54 22.07
C LYS A 43 -34.20 37.17 22.16
N VAL A 44 -33.37 38.07 22.68
CA VAL A 44 -31.91 37.82 22.82
C VAL A 44 -31.63 36.67 23.77
N LEU A 45 -32.33 36.61 24.91
CA LEU A 45 -32.17 35.52 25.89
C LEU A 45 -32.62 34.17 25.33
N ASN A 46 -33.75 34.14 24.62
CA ASN A 46 -34.25 32.91 24.00
C ASN A 46 -33.33 32.41 22.89
N GLU A 47 -32.83 33.29 22.02
CA GLU A 47 -31.86 32.93 20.97
C GLU A 47 -30.57 32.37 21.56
N GLN A 48 -30.09 32.94 22.67
CA GLN A 48 -28.89 32.45 23.36
C GLN A 48 -29.11 31.08 24.02
N ASN A 49 -30.24 30.89 24.71
CA ASN A 49 -30.60 29.62 25.32
C ASN A 49 -30.75 28.51 24.28
N GLN A 50 -31.32 28.84 23.11
CA GLN A 50 -31.43 27.90 22.00
C GLN A 50 -30.05 27.48 21.47
N VAL A 51 -29.12 28.43 21.29
CA VAL A 51 -27.75 28.12 20.88
C VAL A 51 -27.02 27.27 21.93
N LEU A 52 -27.22 27.52 23.22
CA LEU A 52 -26.64 26.70 24.29
C LEU A 52 -27.17 25.27 24.29
N TYR A 53 -28.48 25.10 24.05
CA TYR A 53 -29.09 23.79 23.89
C TYR A 53 -28.52 23.05 22.68
N GLU A 54 -28.37 23.73 21.55
CA GLU A 54 -27.75 23.17 20.34
C GLU A 54 -26.30 22.69 20.61
N ILE A 55 -25.48 23.49 21.32
CA ILE A 55 -24.12 23.08 21.73
C ILE A 55 -24.18 21.79 22.55
N ALA A 56 -25.02 21.75 23.59
CA ALA A 56 -25.15 20.58 24.46
C ALA A 56 -25.57 19.32 23.70
N THR A 57 -26.47 19.46 22.72
CA THR A 57 -26.87 18.32 21.87
C THR A 57 -25.76 17.88 20.92
N VAL A 58 -24.95 18.80 20.40
CA VAL A 58 -23.78 18.45 19.58
C VAL A 58 -22.73 17.71 20.40
N ASP A 59 -22.47 18.17 21.63
CA ASP A 59 -21.53 17.51 22.54
C ASP A 59 -21.99 16.09 22.90
N ASP A 60 -23.28 15.90 23.23
CA ASP A 60 -23.84 14.57 23.49
C ASP A 60 -23.77 13.65 22.26
N ASN A 61 -23.99 14.20 21.07
CA ASN A 61 -23.84 13.45 19.81
C ASN A 61 -22.39 13.09 19.51
N LEU A 62 -21.42 13.94 19.84
CA LEU A 62 -19.99 13.65 19.71
C LEU A 62 -19.55 12.50 20.62
N LEU A 63 -20.09 12.42 21.84
CA LEU A 63 -19.81 11.30 22.76
C LEU A 63 -20.32 9.95 22.24
N LYS A 64 -21.32 9.97 21.36
CA LYS A 64 -21.88 8.77 20.71
C LYS A 64 -21.12 8.35 19.45
N VAL A 65 -20.22 9.18 18.92
CA VAL A 65 -19.39 8.82 17.77
C VAL A 65 -18.26 7.90 18.26
N PRO A 66 -18.15 6.67 17.73
CA PRO A 66 -17.08 5.77 18.12
C PRO A 66 -15.72 6.37 17.74
N ALA A 67 -14.75 6.32 18.67
CA ALA A 67 -13.40 6.83 18.47
C ALA A 67 -12.66 6.17 17.29
N TYR A 68 -13.08 4.97 16.90
CA TYR A 68 -12.56 4.22 15.76
C TYR A 68 -13.72 3.62 14.97
N ILE A 69 -13.78 3.94 13.67
CA ILE A 69 -14.65 3.25 12.72
C ILE A 69 -13.84 2.07 12.18
N PRO A 70 -14.23 0.81 12.46
CA PRO A 70 -13.54 -0.34 11.90
C PRO A 70 -13.69 -0.32 10.37
N TYR A 71 -12.55 -0.47 9.67
CA TYR A 71 -12.51 -0.46 8.21
C TYR A 71 -12.94 -1.83 7.66
N THR A 72 -14.23 -2.10 7.74
CA THR A 72 -14.86 -3.36 7.27
C THR A 72 -15.76 -3.11 6.07
N LYS A 73 -15.97 -4.14 5.25
CA LYS A 73 -16.98 -4.16 4.20
C LYS A 73 -18.39 -4.06 4.82
N LYS A 74 -19.42 -3.83 3.98
CA LYS A 74 -20.83 -3.74 4.41
C LYS A 74 -21.34 -4.99 5.15
N ASP A 75 -20.71 -6.14 4.94
CA ASP A 75 -21.01 -7.42 5.57
C ASP A 75 -20.25 -7.64 6.90
N GLY A 76 -19.46 -6.67 7.36
CA GLY A 76 -18.63 -6.78 8.57
C GLY A 76 -17.31 -7.53 8.36
N SER A 77 -17.03 -8.04 7.16
CA SER A 77 -15.75 -8.70 6.85
C SER A 77 -14.62 -7.67 6.69
N PRO A 78 -13.38 -7.97 7.10
CA PRO A 78 -12.26 -7.08 6.84
C PRO A 78 -12.02 -6.96 5.33
N TYR A 79 -11.58 -5.80 4.87
CA TYR A 79 -11.02 -5.70 3.53
C TYR A 79 -9.79 -6.59 3.44
N THR A 80 -9.82 -7.58 2.54
CA THR A 80 -8.62 -8.30 2.12
C THR A 80 -7.75 -7.30 1.38
N TYR A 81 -6.75 -6.75 2.06
CA TYR A 81 -5.70 -5.96 1.41
C TYR A 81 -5.08 -6.86 0.33
N ILE A 82 -5.00 -6.34 -0.89
CA ILE A 82 -4.19 -6.96 -1.94
C ILE A 82 -2.77 -7.01 -1.38
N ASP A 83 -2.22 -8.22 -1.26
CA ASP A 83 -0.86 -8.41 -0.78
C ASP A 83 0.13 -7.94 -1.85
N PHE A 84 0.44 -6.64 -1.80
CA PHE A 84 1.39 -6.00 -2.70
C PHE A 84 2.79 -6.63 -2.61
N SER A 85 3.14 -7.25 -1.48
CA SER A 85 4.43 -7.94 -1.34
C SER A 85 4.48 -9.15 -2.25
N LYS A 86 3.42 -9.97 -2.26
CA LYS A 86 3.28 -11.12 -3.15
C LYS A 86 3.25 -10.72 -4.63
N ILE A 87 2.55 -9.63 -4.97
CA ILE A 87 2.50 -9.13 -6.35
C ILE A 87 3.88 -8.64 -6.79
N THR A 88 4.57 -7.89 -5.95
CA THR A 88 5.92 -7.38 -6.23
C THR A 88 6.91 -8.51 -6.43
N LEU A 89 6.88 -9.52 -5.55
CA LEU A 89 7.71 -10.72 -5.68
C LEU A 89 7.43 -11.46 -6.99
N MET A 90 6.16 -11.67 -7.32
CA MET A 90 5.78 -12.37 -8.55
C MET A 90 6.24 -11.60 -9.81
N ASN A 91 6.14 -10.27 -9.80
CA ASN A 91 6.61 -9.45 -10.91
C ASN A 91 8.14 -9.49 -11.03
N ALA A 92 8.87 -9.43 -9.91
CA ALA A 92 10.32 -9.56 -9.90
C ALA A 92 10.77 -10.92 -10.47
N LEU A 93 10.11 -12.02 -10.07
CA LEU A 93 10.38 -13.35 -10.60
C LEU A 93 10.10 -13.43 -12.11
N LYS A 94 8.98 -12.89 -12.58
CA LYS A 94 8.65 -12.83 -14.02
C LYS A 94 9.71 -12.07 -14.81
N SER A 95 10.14 -10.91 -14.33
CA SER A 95 11.19 -10.12 -14.97
C SER A 95 12.53 -10.85 -14.98
N ALA A 96 12.91 -11.51 -13.89
CA ALA A 96 14.13 -12.29 -13.80
C ALA A 96 14.14 -13.45 -14.81
N VAL A 97 13.07 -14.26 -14.82
CA VAL A 97 12.92 -15.39 -15.76
C VAL A 97 12.93 -14.91 -17.21
N TYR A 98 12.23 -13.82 -17.52
CA TYR A 98 12.23 -13.24 -18.87
C TYR A 98 13.64 -12.83 -19.31
N ASN A 99 14.37 -12.12 -18.45
CA ASN A 99 15.74 -11.68 -18.73
C ASN A 99 16.71 -12.85 -18.89
N MET A 100 16.61 -13.88 -18.05
CA MET A 100 17.39 -15.11 -18.18
C MET A 100 17.13 -15.80 -19.52
N CYS A 101 15.86 -15.98 -19.89
CA CYS A 101 15.48 -16.54 -21.19
C CYS A 101 15.97 -15.71 -22.37
N SER A 102 15.92 -14.38 -22.29
CA SER A 102 16.43 -13.51 -23.35
C SER A 102 17.94 -13.68 -23.52
N ARG A 103 18.70 -13.66 -22.41
CA ARG A 103 20.16 -13.86 -22.46
C ARG A 103 20.55 -15.24 -22.98
N MET A 104 19.82 -16.28 -22.58
CA MET A 104 20.03 -17.63 -23.11
C MET A 104 19.78 -17.68 -24.63
N LYS A 105 18.73 -17.01 -25.12
CA LYS A 105 18.46 -16.90 -26.56
C LYS A 105 19.58 -16.17 -27.29
N ASP A 106 20.02 -15.03 -26.78
CA ASP A 106 21.06 -14.23 -27.41
C ASP A 106 22.37 -15.02 -27.49
N THR A 107 22.73 -15.72 -26.41
CA THR A 107 23.94 -16.57 -26.35
C THR A 107 23.84 -17.79 -27.26
N ALA A 108 22.66 -18.41 -27.37
CA ALA A 108 22.48 -19.61 -28.18
C ALA A 108 22.16 -19.33 -29.66
N LYS A 109 21.85 -18.08 -30.04
CA LYS A 109 21.45 -17.71 -31.40
C LYS A 109 22.49 -18.10 -32.45
N GLU A 110 23.77 -18.04 -32.11
CA GLU A 110 24.86 -18.40 -33.05
C GLU A 110 24.85 -19.88 -33.44
N TYR A 111 24.25 -20.74 -32.60
CA TYR A 111 24.18 -22.18 -32.83
C TYR A 111 22.95 -22.62 -33.62
N PHE A 112 21.99 -21.71 -33.87
CA PHE A 112 20.75 -22.02 -34.58
C PHE A 112 20.51 -21.02 -35.71
N LYS A 113 20.37 -21.53 -36.94
CA LYS A 113 20.01 -20.70 -38.12
C LYS A 113 18.54 -20.28 -38.08
N ASP A 114 17.66 -21.13 -37.54
CA ASP A 114 16.23 -20.85 -37.39
C ASP A 114 15.88 -20.50 -35.94
N TYR A 115 15.26 -19.33 -35.75
CA TYR A 115 14.78 -18.84 -34.45
C TYR A 115 13.72 -19.75 -33.81
N ARG A 116 12.95 -20.49 -34.62
CA ARG A 116 11.95 -21.45 -34.12
C ARG A 116 12.61 -22.63 -33.42
N GLU A 117 13.74 -23.10 -33.93
CA GLU A 117 14.50 -24.20 -33.32
C GLU A 117 15.18 -23.77 -32.03
N LEU A 118 15.71 -22.55 -31.98
CA LEU A 118 16.25 -21.96 -30.75
C LEU A 118 15.24 -22.00 -29.58
N SER A 119 13.99 -21.62 -29.86
CA SER A 119 12.95 -21.62 -28.82
C SER A 119 12.54 -23.04 -28.39
N LYS A 120 12.56 -24.01 -29.31
CA LYS A 120 12.33 -25.43 -28.99
C LYS A 120 13.47 -25.99 -28.14
N PHE A 121 14.71 -25.73 -28.53
CA PHE A 121 15.91 -26.14 -27.80
C PHE A 121 15.88 -25.66 -26.34
N LEU A 122 15.66 -24.35 -26.11
CA LEU A 122 15.62 -23.82 -24.74
C LEU A 122 14.48 -24.40 -23.92
N LYS A 123 13.32 -24.64 -24.55
CA LYS A 123 12.20 -25.30 -23.88
C LYS A 123 12.56 -26.72 -23.45
N VAL A 124 13.18 -27.50 -24.34
CA VAL A 124 13.65 -28.86 -24.03
C VAL A 124 14.69 -28.82 -22.92
N LEU A 125 15.69 -27.94 -23.00
CA LEU A 125 16.73 -27.78 -21.97
C LEU A 125 16.12 -27.50 -20.59
N LEU A 126 15.20 -26.54 -20.49
CA LEU A 126 14.54 -26.19 -19.23
C LEU A 126 13.61 -27.29 -18.70
N GLN A 127 12.94 -28.04 -19.59
CA GLN A 127 12.05 -29.14 -19.20
C GLN A 127 12.80 -30.39 -18.76
N THR A 128 13.98 -30.66 -19.35
CA THR A 128 14.82 -31.79 -18.96
C THR A 128 15.34 -31.63 -17.54
N GLY A 129 15.49 -30.37 -17.09
CA GLY A 129 15.83 -30.05 -15.70
C GLY A 129 17.22 -30.54 -15.31
N GLY A 130 17.40 -30.74 -14.01
CA GLY A 130 18.68 -31.12 -13.43
C GLY A 130 18.60 -31.24 -11.91
N TYR A 131 19.75 -31.40 -11.28
CA TYR A 131 19.89 -31.38 -9.83
C TYR A 131 21.01 -30.43 -9.41
N TYR A 132 20.95 -30.00 -8.15
CA TYR A 132 21.92 -29.12 -7.54
C TYR A 132 22.78 -29.93 -6.56
N GLU A 133 24.09 -29.71 -6.60
CA GLU A 133 25.06 -30.30 -5.70
C GLU A 133 25.81 -29.18 -4.98
N GLU A 134 25.70 -29.18 -3.65
CA GLU A 134 26.42 -28.26 -2.78
C GLU A 134 27.82 -28.85 -2.51
N GLY A 135 28.88 -28.12 -2.90
CA GLY A 135 30.26 -28.51 -2.62
C GLY A 135 30.88 -27.64 -1.53
N GLU A 136 32.02 -27.96 -0.94
CA GLU A 136 32.63 -27.07 0.07
C GLU A 136 33.19 -25.77 -0.55
N HIS A 137 33.76 -25.86 -1.76
CA HIS A 137 34.44 -24.74 -2.43
C HIS A 137 33.68 -24.16 -3.62
N GLN A 138 32.74 -24.93 -4.19
CA GLN A 138 32.02 -24.58 -5.42
C GLN A 138 30.71 -25.35 -5.46
N ASP A 139 29.64 -24.66 -5.87
CA ASP A 139 28.36 -25.29 -6.11
C ASP A 139 28.20 -25.68 -7.58
N THR A 140 27.60 -26.83 -7.83
CA THR A 140 27.46 -27.36 -9.19
C THR A 140 25.99 -27.65 -9.50
N VAL A 141 25.51 -27.11 -10.62
CA VAL A 141 24.20 -27.46 -11.18
C VAL A 141 24.43 -28.46 -12.31
N HIS A 142 23.94 -29.68 -12.11
CA HIS A 142 24.01 -30.75 -13.10
C HIS A 142 22.72 -30.80 -13.91
N LEU A 143 22.80 -30.37 -15.15
CA LEU A 143 21.71 -30.46 -16.13
C LEU A 143 21.70 -31.87 -16.74
N ASN A 144 20.51 -32.42 -16.94
CA ASN A 144 20.37 -33.73 -17.57
C ASN A 144 20.79 -33.69 -19.05
N SER A 145 21.33 -34.80 -19.55
CA SER A 145 21.69 -34.96 -20.96
C SER A 145 20.46 -34.87 -21.86
N LEU A 146 20.62 -34.26 -23.04
CA LEU A 146 19.57 -34.15 -24.04
C LEU A 146 19.66 -35.31 -25.03
N GLU A 147 18.52 -35.92 -25.36
CA GLU A 147 18.46 -37.05 -26.30
C GLU A 147 18.89 -36.67 -27.72
N THR A 148 18.65 -35.43 -28.12
CA THR A 148 19.00 -34.92 -29.46
C THR A 148 20.46 -34.47 -29.51
N PRO A 149 21.34 -35.10 -30.33
CA PRO A 149 22.78 -34.78 -30.34
C PRO A 149 23.09 -33.31 -30.69
N ALA A 150 22.34 -32.72 -31.63
CA ALA A 150 22.49 -31.31 -31.98
C ALA A 150 22.17 -30.37 -30.80
N TYR A 151 21.16 -30.72 -29.99
CA TYR A 151 20.81 -29.95 -28.80
C TYR A 151 21.80 -30.16 -27.67
N GLN A 152 22.33 -31.39 -27.52
CA GLN A 152 23.39 -31.68 -26.56
C GLN A 152 24.64 -30.82 -26.82
N LEU A 153 25.10 -30.76 -28.07
CA LEU A 153 26.24 -29.92 -28.47
C LEU A 153 25.94 -28.42 -28.22
N ALA A 154 24.74 -27.95 -28.57
CA ALA A 154 24.35 -26.57 -28.32
C ALA A 154 24.27 -26.25 -26.81
N ALA A 155 23.82 -27.21 -25.98
CA ALA A 155 23.78 -27.07 -24.53
C ALA A 155 25.18 -26.99 -23.93
N GLU A 156 26.12 -27.83 -24.37
CA GLU A 156 27.51 -27.80 -23.91
C GLU A 156 28.17 -26.44 -24.19
N GLN A 157 27.98 -25.90 -25.39
CA GLN A 157 28.51 -24.59 -25.76
C GLN A 157 27.85 -23.45 -24.97
N LEU A 158 26.52 -23.49 -24.82
CA LEU A 158 25.77 -22.51 -24.02
C LEU A 158 26.26 -22.49 -22.57
N ILE A 159 26.44 -23.67 -21.96
CA ILE A 159 26.90 -23.83 -20.58
C ILE A 159 28.33 -23.31 -20.41
N ASN A 160 29.22 -23.64 -21.34
CA ASN A 160 30.60 -23.13 -21.31
C ASN A 160 30.63 -21.60 -21.36
N ASN A 161 29.81 -20.99 -22.22
CA ASN A 161 29.71 -19.53 -22.30
C ASN A 161 29.14 -18.92 -21.00
N ILE A 162 28.09 -19.51 -20.43
CA ILE A 162 27.49 -19.01 -19.18
C ILE A 162 28.51 -19.10 -18.03
N ASN A 163 29.24 -20.21 -17.91
CA ASN A 163 30.25 -20.41 -16.87
C ASN A 163 31.42 -19.42 -16.97
N GLN A 164 31.68 -18.85 -18.15
CA GLN A 164 32.70 -17.83 -18.37
C GLN A 164 32.20 -16.39 -18.11
N GLN A 165 30.88 -16.20 -17.98
CA GLN A 165 30.29 -14.89 -17.72
C GLN A 165 30.39 -14.51 -16.24
N SER A 166 30.59 -13.22 -15.99
CA SER A 166 30.53 -12.64 -14.65
C SER A 166 29.15 -12.02 -14.39
N PRO A 167 28.62 -12.09 -13.15
CA PRO A 167 29.21 -12.71 -11.96
C PRO A 167 29.00 -14.23 -11.92
N GLY A 168 30.03 -14.97 -11.51
CA GLY A 168 29.98 -16.43 -11.35
C GLY A 168 29.52 -16.90 -9.96
N THR A 169 29.03 -16.01 -9.10
CA THR A 169 28.60 -16.31 -7.72
C THR A 169 27.14 -15.91 -7.51
N LEU A 170 26.43 -16.64 -6.66
CA LEU A 170 25.08 -16.28 -6.22
C LEU A 170 25.15 -15.65 -4.82
N GLY A 171 24.92 -14.34 -4.73
CA GLY A 171 24.78 -13.63 -3.45
C GLY A 171 26.08 -13.01 -2.92
N LYS A 172 26.16 -12.87 -1.59
CA LYS A 172 27.31 -12.25 -0.89
C LYS A 172 28.45 -13.23 -0.64
N ASP A 173 28.17 -14.53 -0.69
CA ASP A 173 29.17 -15.56 -0.52
C ASP A 173 30.00 -15.69 -1.80
N SER A 174 31.31 -15.77 -1.64
CA SER A 174 32.31 -15.84 -2.71
C SER A 174 32.35 -17.18 -3.43
N LYS A 175 31.33 -18.03 -3.24
CA LYS A 175 31.32 -19.41 -3.72
C LYS A 175 30.86 -19.45 -5.18
N PRO A 176 31.70 -19.92 -6.11
CA PRO A 176 31.34 -19.98 -7.51
C PRO A 176 30.25 -21.03 -7.75
N LEU A 177 29.36 -20.71 -8.69
CA LEU A 177 28.34 -21.61 -9.22
C LEU A 177 28.74 -22.00 -10.63
N VAL A 178 28.77 -23.30 -10.92
CA VAL A 178 29.11 -23.82 -12.25
C VAL A 178 28.04 -24.79 -12.74
N LEU A 179 27.69 -24.63 -14.00
CA LEU A 179 26.76 -25.50 -14.72
C LEU A 179 27.55 -26.63 -15.40
N LYS A 180 27.07 -27.87 -15.29
CA LYS A 180 27.61 -29.04 -16.00
C LYS A 180 26.49 -29.88 -16.57
N LEU A 181 26.75 -30.59 -17.66
CA LEU A 181 25.85 -31.63 -18.16
C LEU A 181 26.22 -32.97 -17.52
N LYS A 182 25.20 -33.73 -17.15
CA LYS A 182 25.33 -35.09 -16.66
C LYS A 182 25.90 -35.95 -17.79
N ARG A 183 27.01 -36.63 -17.51
CA ARG A 183 27.63 -37.61 -18.40
C ARG A 183 26.86 -38.93 -18.37
#